data_AF-I3S2N8-F1
#
_entry.id   AF-I3S2N8-F1
#
_cell.length_a   1.000
_cell.length_b   1.000
_cell.length_c   1.000
_cell.angle_alpha   90.00
_cell.angle_beta   90.00
_cell.angle_gamma   90.00
#
_symmetry.space_group_name_H-M   'P 1'
#
loop_
_entity.id
_entity.type
_entity.pdbx_description
1 polymer ?
#
loop_
_entity_poly.entity_id
_entity_poly.type
_entity_poly.pdbx_seq_one_letter_code
_entity_poly.pdbx_strand_id
1 'polypeptide(L)'
;MDPSHITAYVNFSCELRIIQARNIEFIKSTKNLFARLYLPTGNDKRIQLNSKSVSTKSVPFWDESFNLDCSCPQEFLENLNQQSLVLELRQRKIWGSQLIGKGDIPWKVILEAQNMELKNG
;
A
#
# COMPACT_ATOMS: atom_id res chain seq x y z
N MET A 1 35.44 -20.82 6.91
CA MET A 1 34.90 -20.13 5.73
C MET A 1 33.59 -20.82 5.43
N ASP A 2 32.49 -20.16 5.79
CA ASP A 2 31.14 -20.72 5.70
C ASP A 2 30.64 -20.57 4.24
N PRO A 3 30.29 -21.65 3.54
CA PRO A 3 29.95 -21.57 2.13
C PRO A 3 28.56 -20.95 1.98
N SER A 4 28.53 -19.68 1.56
CA SER A 4 27.45 -19.06 0.79
C SER A 4 26.03 -19.46 1.22
N HIS A 5 25.41 -18.64 2.07
CA HIS A 5 23.95 -18.53 2.06
C HIS A 5 23.54 -18.11 0.64
N ILE A 6 23.15 -19.08 -0.18
CA ILE A 6 22.48 -18.81 -1.45
C ILE A 6 21.14 -18.24 -1.06
N THR A 7 21.03 -16.91 -1.04
CA THR A 7 19.77 -16.22 -0.82
C THR A 7 18.87 -16.56 -2.00
N ALA A 8 17.86 -17.39 -1.77
CA ALA A 8 16.84 -17.68 -2.77
C ALA A 8 16.06 -16.40 -3.05
N TYR A 9 15.93 -16.04 -4.33
CA TYR A 9 15.09 -14.94 -4.78
C TYR A 9 13.78 -15.48 -5.30
N VAL A 10 12.71 -14.75 -5.00
CA VAL A 10 11.34 -15.06 -5.43
C VAL A 10 10.74 -13.86 -6.14
N ASN A 11 9.90 -14.12 -7.13
CA ASN A 11 9.13 -13.07 -7.79
C ASN A 11 7.86 -12.81 -6.98
N PHE A 12 7.71 -11.57 -6.53
CA PHE A 12 6.55 -11.10 -5.80
C PHE A 12 5.82 -10.06 -6.65
N SER A 13 4.53 -10.27 -6.85
CA SER A 13 3.63 -9.35 -7.55
C SER A 13 2.40 -9.11 -6.68
N CYS A 14 2.04 -7.84 -6.51
CA CYS A 14 0.88 -7.41 -5.75
C CYS A 14 0.21 -6.22 -6.43
N GLU A 15 -1.06 -6.38 -6.81
CA GLU A 15 -1.91 -5.26 -7.22
C GLU A 15 -2.71 -4.75 -6.01
N LEU A 16 -2.67 -3.43 -5.82
CA LEU A 16 -3.56 -2.74 -4.89
C LEU A 16 -4.44 -1.76 -5.64
N ARG A 17 -5.76 -1.99 -5.62
CA ARG A 17 -6.76 -1.12 -6.23
C ARG A 17 -7.49 -0.30 -5.19
N ILE A 18 -7.40 1.02 -5.31
CA ILE A 18 -8.18 1.98 -4.53
C ILE A 18 -9.43 2.33 -5.32
N ILE A 19 -10.57 1.81 -4.87
CA ILE A 19 -11.84 1.97 -5.57
C ILE A 19 -12.50 3.29 -5.19
N GLN A 20 -12.89 3.43 -3.91
CA GLN A 20 -13.69 4.56 -3.42
C GLN A 20 -13.58 4.76 -1.91
N ALA A 21 -13.95 5.94 -1.45
CA ALA A 21 -14.19 6.22 -0.03
C ALA A 21 -15.69 6.50 0.19
N ARG A 22 -16.26 5.91 1.24
CA ARG A 22 -17.68 6.03 1.61
C ARG A 22 -17.81 6.68 2.99
N ASN A 23 -19.00 7.17 3.32
CA ASN A 23 -19.32 7.76 4.62
C ASN A 23 -18.40 8.94 4.99
N ILE A 24 -18.13 9.80 4.01
CA ILE A 24 -17.22 10.94 4.14
C ILE A 24 -17.97 12.28 4.24
N GLU A 25 -19.27 12.28 4.54
CA GLU A 25 -20.13 13.48 4.48
C GLU A 25 -19.70 14.58 5.46
N PHE A 26 -18.97 14.22 6.52
CA PHE A 26 -18.47 15.15 7.54
C PHE A 26 -17.22 15.95 7.08
N ILE A 27 -16.60 15.57 5.95
CA ILE A 27 -15.42 16.27 5.43
C ILE A 27 -15.87 17.53 4.69
N LYS A 28 -15.55 18.71 5.24
CA LYS A 28 -15.93 20.01 4.65
C LYS A 28 -15.53 20.10 3.16
N SER A 29 -16.51 20.49 2.35
CA SER A 29 -16.71 20.16 0.92
C SER A 29 -15.85 20.90 -0.13
N THR A 30 -14.75 21.55 0.26
CA THR A 30 -14.02 22.43 -0.68
C THR A 30 -12.64 21.95 -1.09
N LYS A 31 -12.21 20.77 -0.63
CA LYS A 31 -10.84 20.29 -0.90
C LYS A 31 -10.82 18.88 -1.46
N ASN A 32 -9.76 18.61 -2.22
CA ASN A 32 -9.56 17.31 -2.83
C ASN A 32 -9.00 16.31 -1.81
N LEU A 33 -9.47 15.07 -1.90
CA LEU A 33 -8.92 13.93 -1.18
C LEU A 33 -7.89 13.22 -2.04
N PHE A 34 -6.99 12.50 -1.40
CA PHE A 34 -6.14 11.49 -2.02
C PHE A 34 -5.83 10.41 -1.00
N ALA A 35 -5.60 9.20 -1.48
CA ALA A 35 -5.08 8.12 -0.67
C ALA A 35 -3.55 8.13 -0.70
N ARG A 36 -2.94 7.78 0.42
CA ARG A 36 -1.50 7.57 0.55
C ARG A 36 -1.23 6.18 1.10
N LEU A 37 -0.27 5.52 0.49
CA LEU A 37 0.10 4.14 0.75
C LEU A 37 1.55 4.09 1.21
N TYR A 38 1.84 3.20 2.14
CA TYR A 38 3.20 2.91 2.57
C TYR A 38 3.54 1.44 2.35
N LEU A 39 4.45 1.19 1.41
CA LEU A 39 4.95 -0.13 1.07
C LEU A 39 6.32 -0.36 1.72
N PRO A 40 6.53 -1.45 2.46
CA PRO A 40 7.80 -1.71 3.11
C PRO A 40 8.89 -2.14 2.11
N THR A 41 10.14 -1.82 2.41
CA THR A 41 11.30 -2.15 1.56
C THR A 41 12.34 -3.03 2.25
N GLY A 42 12.00 -3.68 3.36
CA GLY A 42 12.84 -4.70 4.03
C GLY A 42 13.81 -4.16 5.08
N ASN A 43 14.14 -2.87 5.09
CA ASN A 43 15.10 -2.25 6.03
C ASN A 43 14.43 -1.20 6.93
N ASP A 44 13.22 -1.49 7.44
CA ASP A 44 12.32 -0.56 8.14
C ASP A 44 11.90 0.70 7.37
N LYS A 45 12.44 0.87 6.15
CA LYS A 45 12.09 1.91 5.21
C LYS A 45 10.78 1.55 4.51
N ARG A 46 10.06 2.60 4.14
CA ARG A 46 8.78 2.50 3.42
C ARG A 46 8.77 3.44 2.23
N ILE A 47 8.33 2.92 1.09
CA ILE A 47 8.00 3.72 -0.09
C ILE A 47 6.62 4.33 0.15
N GLN A 48 6.52 5.63 -0.07
CA GLN A 48 5.26 6.35 -0.01
C GLN A 48 4.71 6.55 -1.42
N LEU A 49 3.51 6.04 -1.69
CA LEU A 49 2.79 6.27 -2.94
C LEU A 49 1.54 7.11 -2.66
N ASN A 50 1.23 8.06 -3.54
CA ASN A 50 0.02 8.87 -3.44
C ASN A 50 -0.84 8.62 -4.68
N SER A 51 -2.15 8.46 -4.47
CA SER A 51 -3.13 8.43 -5.54
C SER A 51 -3.33 9.80 -6.18
N LYS A 52 -4.05 9.80 -7.30
CA LYS A 52 -4.66 11.01 -7.85
C LYS A 52 -5.56 11.65 -6.81
N SER A 53 -5.78 12.95 -6.99
CA SER A 53 -6.73 13.66 -6.17
C SER A 53 -8.13 13.61 -6.76
N VAL A 54 -9.11 13.42 -5.89
CA VAL A 54 -10.53 13.39 -6.25
C VAL A 54 -11.27 14.46 -5.45
N SER A 55 -12.33 15.00 -6.05
CA SER A 55 -13.16 16.03 -5.45
C SER A 55 -14.03 15.45 -4.32
N THR A 56 -14.31 16.26 -3.30
CA THR A 56 -15.30 15.96 -2.25
C THR A 56 -16.70 16.47 -2.57
N LYS A 57 -16.90 17.12 -3.72
CA LYS A 57 -18.21 17.59 -4.18
C LYS A 57 -19.14 16.45 -4.59
N SER A 58 -18.59 15.28 -4.84
CA SER A 58 -19.28 14.03 -5.16
C SER A 58 -18.67 12.90 -4.34
N VAL A 59 -19.26 11.71 -4.41
CA VAL A 59 -18.65 10.51 -3.83
C VAL A 59 -17.22 10.34 -4.36
N PRO A 60 -16.19 10.29 -3.49
CA PRO A 60 -14.81 10.11 -3.91
C PRO A 60 -14.60 8.74 -4.53
N PHE A 61 -14.27 8.73 -5.83
CA PHE A 61 -14.04 7.53 -6.62
C PHE A 61 -12.72 7.67 -7.36
N TRP A 62 -11.78 6.75 -7.11
CA TRP A 62 -10.44 6.75 -7.70
C TRP A 62 -10.34 5.76 -8.84
N ASP A 63 -10.80 4.55 -8.59
CA ASP A 63 -10.58 3.39 -9.44
C ASP A 63 -9.14 3.28 -9.97
N GLU A 64 -8.19 3.40 -9.05
CA GLU A 64 -6.76 3.51 -9.35
C GLU A 64 -6.01 2.31 -8.79
N SER A 65 -5.23 1.64 -9.63
CA SER A 65 -4.40 0.49 -9.24
C SER A 65 -2.93 0.89 -9.12
N PHE A 66 -2.27 0.31 -8.13
CA PHE A 66 -0.82 0.33 -7.93
C PHE A 66 -0.30 -1.09 -8.02
N ASN A 67 0.73 -1.31 -8.84
CA ASN A 67 1.38 -2.61 -8.97
C ASN A 67 2.75 -2.54 -8.30
N LEU A 68 3.02 -3.53 -7.45
CA LEU A 68 4.33 -3.80 -6.89
C LEU A 68 4.81 -5.12 -7.47
N ASP A 69 5.72 -5.02 -8.44
CA ASP A 69 6.40 -6.16 -9.05
C ASP A 69 7.87 -6.10 -8.66
N CYS A 70 8.36 -7.11 -7.95
CA CYS A 70 9.76 -7.17 -7.56
C CYS A 70 10.30 -8.61 -7.53
N SER A 71 11.61 -8.71 -7.76
CA SER A 71 12.39 -9.87 -7.36
C SER A 71 12.99 -9.56 -6.00
N CYS A 72 12.73 -10.40 -5.00
CA CYS A 72 13.14 -10.15 -3.62
C CYS A 72 13.70 -11.41 -2.97
N PRO A 73 14.63 -11.28 -2.00
CA PRO A 73 15.04 -12.38 -1.16
C PRO A 73 13.85 -13.05 -0.48
N GLN A 74 13.86 -14.37 -0.29
CA GLN A 74 12.81 -15.04 0.48
C GLN A 74 12.67 -14.47 1.90
N GLU A 75 13.77 -14.08 2.53
CA GLU A 75 13.80 -13.41 3.84
C GLU A 75 13.00 -12.09 3.84
N PHE A 76 12.92 -11.38 2.70
CA PHE A 76 12.08 -10.19 2.59
C PHE A 76 10.60 -10.52 2.78
N LEU A 77 10.11 -11.63 2.21
CA LEU A 77 8.71 -12.05 2.39
C LEU A 77 8.43 -12.50 3.83
N GLU A 78 9.39 -13.17 4.46
CA GLU A 78 9.30 -13.56 5.87
C GLU A 78 9.20 -12.33 6.79
N ASN A 79 10.02 -11.31 6.51
CA ASN A 79 9.96 -10.02 7.21
C ASN A 79 8.67 -9.26 6.88
N LEU A 80 8.20 -9.32 5.63
CA LEU A 80 6.94 -8.70 5.20
C LEU A 80 5.76 -9.24 5.99
N ASN A 81 5.76 -10.54 6.30
CA ASN A 81 4.72 -11.22 7.08
C ASN A 81 4.45 -10.58 8.46
N GLN A 82 5.45 -9.94 9.05
CA GLN A 82 5.32 -9.26 10.35
C GLN A 82 4.90 -7.79 10.23
N GLN A 83 4.77 -7.26 9.01
CA GLN A 83 4.49 -5.85 8.75
C GLN A 83 3.03 -5.62 8.35
N SER A 84 2.67 -4.36 8.13
CA SER A 84 1.35 -3.97 7.65
C SER A 84 1.45 -2.98 6.50
N LEU A 85 0.60 -3.18 5.51
CA LEU A 85 0.27 -2.18 4.50
C LEU A 85 -0.52 -1.07 5.19
N VAL A 86 -0.04 0.17 5.06
CA VAL A 86 -0.70 1.33 5.67
C VAL A 86 -1.35 2.17 4.59
N LEU A 87 -2.63 2.45 4.77
CA LEU A 87 -3.43 3.32 3.92
C LEU A 87 -3.89 4.54 4.73
N GLU A 88 -3.59 5.72 4.24
CA GLU A 88 -4.08 6.98 4.77
C GLU A 88 -5.03 7.65 3.77
N LEU A 89 -6.21 8.06 4.24
CA LEU A 89 -7.04 9.03 3.53
C LEU A 89 -6.61 10.43 3.94
N ARG A 90 -6.24 11.26 2.98
CA ARG A 90 -5.72 12.61 3.23
C ARG A 90 -6.49 13.67 2.46
N GLN A 91 -6.65 14.83 3.07
CA GLN A 91 -7.23 16.02 2.46
C GLN A 91 -6.13 17.03 2.13
N ARG A 92 -6.07 17.50 0.89
CA ARG A 92 -5.11 18.55 0.50
C ARG A 92 -5.42 19.86 1.20
N LYS A 93 -4.38 20.60 1.58
CA LYS A 93 -4.45 21.97 2.08
C LYS A 93 -3.63 22.89 1.17
N ILE A 94 -3.72 24.21 1.40
CA ILE A 94 -2.88 25.20 0.69
C ILE A 94 -1.41 24.85 0.90
N TRP A 95 -1.04 24.46 2.13
CA TRP A 95 0.25 23.93 2.49
C TRP A 95 0.09 22.51 3.06
N GLY A 96 0.66 21.53 2.37
CA GLY A 96 0.66 20.13 2.79
C GLY A 96 -0.71 19.44 2.72
N SER A 97 -0.98 18.54 3.67
CA SER A 97 -2.21 17.76 3.73
C SER A 97 -2.54 17.33 5.15
N GLN A 98 -3.83 17.13 5.43
CA GLN A 98 -4.33 16.62 6.71
C GLN A 98 -4.72 15.15 6.59
N LEU A 99 -4.38 14.36 7.60
CA LEU A 99 -4.88 13.00 7.76
C LEU A 99 -6.36 13.04 8.16
N ILE A 100 -7.18 12.29 7.45
CA ILE A 100 -8.62 12.15 7.70
C ILE A 100 -8.92 10.79 8.32
N GLY A 101 -8.28 9.75 7.81
CA GLY A 101 -8.45 8.38 8.29
C GLY A 101 -7.22 7.56 7.97
N LYS A 102 -7.01 6.50 8.76
CA LYS A 102 -5.90 5.57 8.60
C LYS A 102 -6.43 4.15 8.78
N GLY A 103 -5.98 3.24 7.92
CA GLY A 103 -6.17 1.81 8.06
C GLY A 103 -4.83 1.09 7.94
N ASP A 104 -4.68 0.02 8.69
CA ASP A 104 -3.52 -0.86 8.67
C ASP A 104 -4.01 -2.28 8.32
N ILE A 105 -3.44 -2.89 7.28
CA ILE A 105 -3.78 -4.24 6.83
C ILE A 105 -2.53 -5.10 7.03
N PRO A 106 -2.56 -6.12 7.91
CA PRO A 106 -1.42 -7.01 8.10
C PRO A 106 -1.06 -7.72 6.79
N TRP A 107 0.21 -7.69 6.40
CA TRP A 107 0.67 -8.36 5.19
C TRP A 107 0.47 -9.87 5.28
N LYS A 108 0.56 -10.46 6.47
CA LYS A 108 0.21 -11.86 6.72
C LYS A 108 -1.12 -12.27 6.08
N VAL A 109 -2.15 -11.45 6.26
CA VAL A 109 -3.49 -11.72 5.72
C VAL A 109 -3.50 -11.65 4.20
N ILE A 110 -2.70 -10.76 3.61
CA ILE A 110 -2.57 -10.60 2.16
C ILE A 110 -1.81 -11.80 1.56
N LEU A 111 -0.73 -12.23 2.22
CA LEU A 111 0.12 -13.33 1.78
C LEU A 111 -0.57 -14.70 1.94
N GLU A 112 -1.40 -14.87 2.97
CA GLU A 112 -2.16 -16.10 3.21
C GLU A 112 -3.49 -16.16 2.42
N ALA A 113 -3.83 -15.11 1.66
CA ALA A 113 -5.07 -15.08 0.89
C ALA A 113 -5.06 -16.13 -0.25
N GLN A 114 -6.20 -16.78 -0.48
CA GLN A 114 -6.37 -17.92 -1.40
C GLN A 114 -5.99 -17.64 -2.88
N ASN A 115 -5.73 -16.38 -3.24
CA ASN A 115 -5.37 -15.97 -4.60
C ASN A 115 -3.90 -15.52 -4.72
N MET A 116 -3.05 -15.78 -3.71
CA MET A 116 -1.63 -15.47 -3.82
C MET A 116 -0.90 -16.55 -4.63
N GLU A 117 -0.30 -16.17 -5.75
CA GLU A 117 0.61 -17.04 -6.53
C GLU A 117 2.06 -16.57 -6.32
N LEU A 118 2.89 -17.40 -5.66
CA LEU A 118 4.34 -17.23 -5.65
C LEU A 118 4.93 -17.95 -6.86
N LYS A 119 5.65 -17.23 -7.72
CA LYS A 119 6.36 -17.81 -8.86
C LYS A 119 7.84 -17.91 -8.54
N ASN A 120 8.36 -19.13 -8.54
CA ASN A 120 9.80 -19.37 -8.46
C ASN A 120 10.45 -18.90 -9.76
N GLY A 121 11.49 -18.06 -9.65
CA GLY A 121 12.29 -17.59 -10.77
C GLY A 121 13.35 -18.60 -11.20
#